data_AF-A0A3B8YBH0-F1
#
_entry.id   AF-A0A3B8YBH0-F1
#
_cell.length_a   1.000
_cell.length_b   1.000
_cell.length_c   1.000
_cell.angle_alpha   90.00
_cell.angle_beta   90.00
_cell.angle_gamma   90.00
#
_symmetry.space_group_name_H-M   'P 1'
#
loop_
_entity.id
_entity.type
_entity.pdbx_description
1 polymer ?
#
loop_
_entity_poly.entity_id
_entity_poly.type
_entity_poly.pdbx_seq_one_letter_code
_entity_poly.pdbx_strand_id
1 'polypeptide(L)'
;MKKSDSIPSVDLATANLSVLRSYLLDLLVELAYQEGDFILSSGQKSTYYINGKQVTLTAQGALAIGRLLLSMLPEDTQAVAGLL
;
A
#
# COMPACT_ATOMS: atom_id res chain seq x y z
N MET A 1 -11.15 -1.91 17.06
CA MET A 1 -12.62 -1.81 16.89
C MET A 1 -12.84 -0.60 15.99
N LYS A 2 -12.77 -0.71 14.66
CA LYS A 2 -13.65 -1.44 13.75
C LYS A 2 -12.85 -2.35 12.81
N LYS A 3 -13.27 -3.61 12.68
CA LYS A 3 -12.67 -4.62 11.81
C LYS A 3 -13.82 -5.21 10.98
N SER A 4 -14.35 -4.42 10.04
CA SER A 4 -15.40 -4.83 9.10
C SER A 4 -15.82 -3.67 8.19
N ASP A 5 -14.89 -3.01 7.52
CA ASP A 5 -15.24 -2.31 6.27
C ASP A 5 -14.60 -3.15 5.18
N SER A 6 -15.38 -4.08 4.63
CA SER A 6 -14.93 -5.00 3.58
C SER A 6 -14.27 -4.18 2.47
N ILE A 7 -13.02 -4.53 2.15
CA ILE A 7 -12.30 -3.96 1.00
C ILE A 7 -13.27 -3.86 -0.19
N PRO A 8 -13.56 -2.66 -0.71
CA PRO A 8 -14.59 -2.48 -1.70
C PRO A 8 -14.25 -3.29 -2.97
N SER A 9 -15.24 -3.94 -3.58
CA SER A 9 -15.01 -4.67 -4.83
C SER A 9 -14.80 -3.68 -5.97
N VAL A 10 -13.53 -3.39 -6.26
CA VAL A 10 -13.11 -2.49 -7.34
C VAL A 10 -12.42 -3.32 -8.43
N ASP A 11 -12.74 -3.07 -9.70
CA ASP A 11 -11.94 -3.59 -10.80
C ASP A 11 -10.63 -2.79 -10.90
N LEU A 12 -9.58 -3.36 -10.29
CA LEU A 12 -8.27 -2.73 -10.18
C LEU A 12 -7.56 -2.56 -11.52
N ALA A 13 -7.97 -3.24 -12.59
CA ALA A 13 -7.37 -3.10 -13.90
C ALA A 13 -7.88 -1.85 -14.64
N THR A 14 -9.15 -1.49 -14.44
CA THR A 14 -9.82 -0.44 -15.22
C THR A 14 -10.19 0.81 -14.42
N ALA A 15 -10.22 0.73 -13.08
CA ALA A 15 -10.53 1.87 -12.22
C ALA A 15 -9.62 3.08 -12.49
N ASN A 16 -10.16 4.29 -12.29
CA ASN A 16 -9.36 5.51 -12.37
C ASN A 16 -8.34 5.59 -11.22
N LEU A 17 -7.31 6.41 -11.38
CA LEU A 17 -6.19 6.49 -10.43
C LEU A 17 -6.62 7.01 -9.06
N SER A 18 -7.59 7.92 -8.97
CA SER A 18 -8.08 8.45 -7.69
C SER A 18 -8.76 7.37 -6.85
N VAL A 19 -9.63 6.57 -7.46
CA VAL A 19 -10.28 5.42 -6.81
C VAL A 19 -9.25 4.39 -6.40
N LEU A 20 -8.28 4.10 -7.26
CA LEU A 20 -7.21 3.15 -6.97
C LEU A 20 -6.32 3.59 -5.81
N ARG A 21 -6.08 4.91 -5.68
CA ARG A 21 -5.34 5.50 -4.55
C ARG A 21 -6.08 5.33 -3.23
N SER A 22 -7.40 5.56 -3.21
CA SER A 22 -8.22 5.33 -2.02
C SER A 22 -8.24 3.85 -1.66
N TYR A 23 -8.41 2.97 -2.65
CA TYR A 23 -8.37 1.53 -2.45
C TYR A 23 -7.03 1.04 -1.86
N LEU A 24 -5.91 1.55 -2.37
CA LEU A 24 -4.59 1.22 -1.82
C LEU A 24 -4.43 1.71 -0.38
N LEU A 25 -4.97 2.88 -0.04
CA LEU A 25 -4.97 3.38 1.33
C LEU A 25 -5.75 2.44 2.25
N ASP A 26 -6.92 1.98 1.84
CA ASP A 26 -7.73 1.03 2.62
C ASP A 26 -6.95 -0.28 2.87
N LEU A 27 -6.28 -0.82 1.84
CA LEU A 27 -5.40 -1.98 1.99
C LEU A 27 -4.26 -1.74 2.99
N LEU A 28 -3.62 -0.57 2.96
CA LEU A 28 -2.54 -0.24 3.89
C LEU A 28 -3.04 -0.12 5.33
N VAL A 29 -4.20 0.49 5.54
CA VAL A 29 -4.83 0.61 6.86
C VAL A 29 -5.21 -0.77 7.41
N GLU A 30 -5.75 -1.66 6.57
CA GLU A 30 -6.20 -2.98 7.03
C GLU A 30 -5.06 -3.97 7.23
N LEU A 31 -4.07 -3.99 6.33
CA LEU A 31 -3.06 -5.05 6.28
C LEU A 31 -1.68 -4.64 6.77
N ALA A 32 -1.30 -3.37 6.65
CA ALA A 32 0.07 -2.92 6.93
C ALA A 32 0.19 -2.09 8.22
N TYR A 33 -0.87 -1.41 8.65
CA TYR A 33 -0.84 -0.49 9.79
C TYR A 33 -1.18 -1.18 11.12
N GLN A 34 -0.41 -0.87 12.17
CA GLN A 34 -0.64 -1.33 13.54
C GLN A 34 -0.36 -0.21 14.55
N GLU A 35 -1.24 -0.06 15.55
CA GLU A 35 -1.04 0.83 16.71
C GLU A 35 -0.53 0.05 17.92
N GLY A 36 0.36 0.66 18.70
CA GLY A 36 0.96 0.05 19.88
C GLY A 36 2.33 0.61 20.21
N ASP A 37 2.98 0.10 21.24
CA ASP A 37 4.33 0.51 21.61
C ASP A 37 5.38 -0.35 20.88
N PHE A 38 6.10 0.26 19.95
CA PHE A 38 7.14 -0.39 19.16
C PHE A 38 8.52 0.21 19.47
N ILE A 39 9.54 -0.65 19.47
CA ILE A 39 10.94 -0.24 19.46
C ILE A 39 11.48 -0.48 18.05
N LEU A 40 11.92 0.59 17.40
CA LEU A 40 12.50 0.54 16.06
C LEU A 40 13.90 -0.07 16.11
N SER A 41 14.40 -0.53 14.95
CA SER A 41 15.78 -1.02 14.82
C SER A 41 16.85 0.03 15.20
N SER A 42 16.49 1.32 15.19
CA SER A 42 17.31 2.43 15.68
C SER A 42 17.32 2.58 17.21
N GLY A 43 16.52 1.80 17.94
CA GLY A 43 16.31 1.91 19.39
C GLY A 43 15.27 2.97 19.80
N GLN A 44 14.72 3.73 18.84
CA GLN A 44 13.69 4.74 19.12
C GLN A 44 12.31 4.10 19.38
N LYS A 45 11.48 4.77 20.18
CA LYS A 45 10.08 4.39 20.41
C LYS A 45 9.17 4.96 19.31
N SER A 46 8.17 4.17 18.92
CA SER A 46 7.09 4.60 18.03
C SER A 46 5.76 4.08 18.56
N THR A 47 4.70 4.88 18.44
CA THR A 47 3.32 4.49 18.83
C THR A 47 2.58 3.76 17.71
N TYR A 48 3.25 3.52 16.58
CA TYR A 48 2.70 2.79 15.45
C TYR A 48 3.80 2.10 14.64
N TYR A 49 3.39 1.12 13.84
CA TYR A 49 4.25 0.41 12.90
C TYR A 49 3.52 0.20 11.57
N ILE A 50 4.25 0.30 10.46
CA ILE A 50 3.73 0.06 9.11
C ILE A 50 4.61 -0.95 8.40
N ASN A 51 4.04 -2.09 8.01
CA ASN A 51 4.71 -3.11 7.19
C ASN A 51 4.12 -3.19 5.78
N GLY A 52 4.62 -2.35 4.88
CA GLY A 52 4.14 -2.30 3.49
C GLY A 52 4.22 -3.62 2.72
N LYS A 53 5.08 -4.57 3.14
CA LYS A 53 5.20 -5.89 2.51
C LYS A 53 3.90 -6.69 2.55
N GLN A 54 3.08 -6.47 3.58
CA GLN A 54 1.78 -7.14 3.71
C GLN A 54 0.78 -6.70 2.64
N VAL A 55 1.02 -5.58 1.96
CA VAL A 55 0.21 -5.09 0.84
C VAL A 55 0.93 -5.32 -0.49
N THR A 56 2.20 -4.94 -0.58
CA THR A 56 2.96 -4.98 -1.86
C THR A 56 3.12 -6.40 -2.41
N LEU A 57 3.09 -7.42 -1.55
CA LEU A 57 3.22 -8.84 -1.94
C LEU A 57 1.87 -9.53 -2.15
N THR A 58 0.77 -8.78 -2.17
CA THR A 58 -0.57 -9.29 -2.54
C THR A 58 -0.89 -8.96 -3.98
N ALA A 59 -1.74 -9.75 -4.64
CA ALA A 59 -2.12 -9.51 -6.02
C ALA A 59 -2.80 -8.13 -6.19
N GLN A 60 -3.71 -7.79 -5.27
CA GLN A 60 -4.45 -6.53 -5.29
C GLN A 60 -3.53 -5.33 -5.04
N GLY A 61 -2.68 -5.42 -4.00
CA GLY A 61 -1.76 -4.36 -3.65
C GLY A 61 -0.70 -4.13 -4.74
N ALA A 62 -0.12 -5.20 -5.30
CA ALA A 62 0.87 -5.09 -6.38
C ALA A 62 0.29 -4.41 -7.62
N LEU A 63 -0.93 -4.80 -8.04
CA LEU A 63 -1.58 -4.19 -9.20
C LEU A 63 -1.92 -2.72 -8.96
N ALA A 64 -2.47 -2.38 -7.78
CA ALA A 64 -2.80 -1.01 -7.43
C ALA A 64 -1.56 -0.11 -7.40
N ILE A 65 -0.50 -0.56 -6.73
CA ILE A 65 0.78 0.15 -6.64
C ILE A 65 1.41 0.30 -8.02
N GLY A 66 1.45 -0.77 -8.83
CA GLY A 66 2.06 -0.75 -10.16
C GLY A 66 1.41 0.28 -11.08
N ARG A 67 0.08 0.35 -11.12
CA ARG A 67 -0.65 1.34 -11.94
C ARG A 67 -0.43 2.77 -11.44
N LEU A 68 -0.46 2.99 -10.12
CA LEU A 68 -0.22 4.31 -9.53
C LEU A 68 1.23 4.77 -9.78
N LEU A 69 2.21 3.92 -9.50
CA LEU A 69 3.62 4.24 -9.74
C LEU A 69 3.86 4.55 -11.21
N LEU A 70 3.39 3.70 -12.13
CA LEU A 70 3.55 3.91 -13.56
C LEU A 70 3.01 5.27 -14.02
N SER A 71 1.88 5.73 -13.46
CA SER A 71 1.32 7.04 -13.80
C SER A 71 2.12 8.24 -13.30
N MET A 72 3.04 8.01 -12.35
CA MET A 72 3.92 9.04 -11.77
C MET A 72 5.30 9.07 -12.43
N LEU A 73 5.63 8.08 -13.26
CA LEU A 73 6.92 7.98 -13.91
C LEU A 73 6.99 8.94 -15.11
N PRO A 74 8.13 9.61 -15.34
CA PRO A 74 8.44 10.23 -16.63
C PRO A 74 8.35 9.23 -17.78
N GLU A 75 7.92 9.69 -18.96
CA GLU A 75 7.76 8.83 -20.15
C GLU A 75 9.07 8.18 -20.63
N ASP A 76 10.21 8.80 -20.33
CA ASP A 76 11.55 8.29 -20.67
C ASP A 76 12.12 7.30 -19.63
N THR A 77 11.34 6.94 -18.60
CA THR A 77 11.75 5.96 -17.60
C THR A 77 11.95 4.58 -18.23
N GLN A 78 13.19 4.09 -18.25
CA GLN A 78 13.53 2.80 -18.87
C GLN A 78 13.25 1.59 -17.97
N ALA A 79 13.40 1.74 -16.67
CA ALA A 79 13.22 0.65 -15.72
C ALA A 79 12.92 1.17 -14.30
N VAL A 80 12.17 0.37 -13.54
CA VAL A 80 11.97 0.55 -12.10
C VAL A 80 12.28 -0.77 -11.40
N ALA A 81 13.02 -0.70 -10.30
CA ALA A 81 13.33 -1.83 -9.43
C ALA A 81 13.09 -1.45 -7.97
N GLY A 82 13.06 -2.44 -7.09
CA GLY A 82 12.88 -2.25 -5.66
C GLY A 82 13.75 -3.21 -4.86
N LEU A 83 13.89 -2.91 -3.57
CA LEU A 83 14.47 -3.81 -2.57
C LEU A 83 13.31 -4.40 -1.75
N LEU A 84 13.20 -5.73 -1.68
CA LEU A 84 12.18 -6.44 -0.91
C LEU A 84 12.75 -6.98 0.41
#